data_AF-A0AA36I9J4-F1
#
_entry.id   AF-A0AA36I9J4-F1
#
_cell.length_a   1.000
_cell.length_b   1.000
_cell.length_c   1.000
_cell.angle_alpha   90.00
_cell.angle_beta   90.00
_cell.angle_gamma   90.00
#
_symmetry.space_group_name_H-M   'P 1'
#
loop_
_entity.id
_entity.type
_entity.pdbx_description
1 polymer ?
#
loop_
_entity_poly.entity_id
_entity_poly.type
_entity_poly.pdbx_seq_one_letter_code
_entity_poly.pdbx_strand_id
1 'polypeptide(L)'
;MFWSCRWLCHLEAVPVRCTPHLGARLVGHVVGSCIMVAPAYASDTSGLDFQQFVEEFAGKKDFFAALASATLSVAGTVVAMAGTAVAVAQLDQAKRSADEAKRSADEAFKASPEGKIQQALAKAMEPFEPSRPQDEVIQRPVMEALRQRIASWQQHATIIGGRYQSGKSVATEEALRGARGVVRCTIRSADWADRMCKQLGVDDEGLFKEVMRRAREKLKDFPDNLTKFPILLLEVPRTTTEGINLISSTAKDVATDKIGSVIHVIVSASSAAVALAFDAGGTERQEDIWVGDLTEEEAKEFLALHGHENKWEDFVDACGFRIGDLAKACENLKKGLSLDDTKQECQRVADDEVRGFMELQVHPTVTGCKMAQELLTAYPAGILNVVNGIRILPREVAALIRNKSCHAVYFHPIKKRFFFASKLHKEAAEAQLANP
;
A
#
# COMPACT_ATOMS: atom_id res chain seq x y z
N MET A 1 22.47 -34.00 33.74
CA MET A 1 21.44 -34.79 34.45
C MET A 1 20.21 -34.85 33.56
N PHE A 2 19.72 -36.08 33.32
CA PHE A 2 18.59 -36.49 32.50
C PHE A 2 18.54 -36.08 31.02
N TRP A 3 19.23 -36.91 30.22
CA TRP A 3 18.86 -37.28 28.85
C TRP A 3 17.64 -38.21 28.86
N SER A 4 16.73 -38.05 27.90
CA SER A 4 15.98 -39.16 27.34
C SER A 4 15.66 -38.92 25.87
N CYS A 5 16.22 -39.79 25.04
CA CYS A 5 15.97 -39.97 23.61
C CYS A 5 14.49 -40.22 23.30
N ARG A 6 14.01 -39.70 22.17
CA ARG A 6 13.09 -40.44 21.32
C ARG A 6 13.30 -40.09 19.85
N TRP A 7 13.63 -41.13 19.10
CA TRP A 7 13.95 -41.14 17.68
C TRP A 7 12.72 -40.90 16.79
N LEU A 8 12.95 -40.08 15.76
CA LEU A 8 12.48 -40.13 14.38
C LEU A 8 11.38 -41.15 14.00
N CYS A 9 10.24 -40.61 13.56
CA CYS A 9 9.52 -41.10 12.38
C CYS A 9 9.22 -39.92 11.45
N HIS A 10 10.16 -39.62 10.55
CA HIS A 10 9.86 -39.02 9.26
C HIS A 10 9.50 -40.16 8.31
N LEU A 11 8.27 -40.19 7.80
CA LEU A 11 7.99 -40.78 6.50
C LEU A 11 6.84 -39.99 5.88
N GLU A 12 7.22 -39.28 4.83
CA GLU A 12 6.40 -38.49 3.95
C GLU A 12 5.28 -39.35 3.35
N ALA A 13 4.09 -38.76 3.25
CA ALA A 13 3.01 -39.28 2.45
C ALA A 13 3.42 -39.22 0.98
N VAL A 14 4.03 -40.29 0.48
CA VAL A 14 4.13 -40.55 -0.95
C VAL A 14 2.75 -40.99 -1.43
N PRO A 15 2.07 -40.27 -2.32
CA PRO A 15 0.84 -40.75 -2.91
C PRO A 15 1.18 -41.98 -3.76
N VAL A 16 0.70 -43.15 -3.32
CA VAL A 16 0.73 -44.36 -4.13
C VAL A 16 -0.10 -44.08 -5.38
N ARG A 17 0.58 -43.77 -6.48
CA ARG A 17 0.03 -43.89 -7.82
C ARG A 17 -0.35 -45.35 -8.01
N CYS A 18 -1.64 -45.64 -7.89
CA CYS A 18 -2.21 -46.88 -8.41
C CYS A 18 -1.98 -46.90 -9.92
N THR A 19 -0.90 -47.55 -10.35
CA THR A 19 -0.72 -47.89 -11.76
C THR A 19 -1.75 -48.94 -12.15
N PRO A 20 -2.33 -48.91 -13.36
CA PRO A 20 -3.42 -49.80 -13.76
C PRO A 20 -3.03 -51.28 -13.89
N HIS A 21 -1.79 -51.65 -13.55
CA HIS A 21 -1.21 -52.96 -13.86
C HIS A 21 -1.46 -54.05 -12.79
N LEU A 22 -2.04 -53.74 -11.63
CA LEU A 22 -2.36 -54.78 -10.64
C LEU A 22 -3.69 -55.51 -10.89
N GLY A 23 -4.68 -54.84 -11.51
CA GLY A 23 -5.97 -55.47 -11.83
C GLY A 23 -5.84 -56.59 -12.87
N ALA A 24 -4.96 -56.41 -13.86
CA ALA A 24 -4.71 -57.42 -14.89
C ALA A 24 -3.96 -58.66 -14.35
N ARG A 25 -3.14 -58.51 -13.30
CA ARG A 25 -2.39 -59.62 -12.69
C ARG A 25 -3.26 -60.54 -11.83
N LEU A 26 -4.30 -60.03 -11.18
CA LEU A 26 -5.22 -60.88 -10.40
C LEU A 26 -6.16 -61.70 -11.31
N VAL A 27 -6.65 -61.10 -12.41
CA VAL A 27 -7.48 -61.82 -13.37
C VAL A 27 -6.68 -62.87 -14.15
N GLY A 28 -5.42 -62.57 -14.48
CA GLY A 28 -4.50 -63.54 -15.10
C GLY A 28 -4.20 -64.75 -14.20
N HIS A 29 -4.13 -64.56 -12.88
CA HIS A 29 -3.90 -65.68 -11.94
C HIS A 29 -5.12 -66.58 -11.77
N VAL A 30 -6.34 -66.04 -11.75
CA VAL A 30 -7.56 -66.84 -11.57
C VAL A 30 -7.93 -67.63 -12.83
N VAL A 31 -7.69 -67.06 -14.03
CA VAL A 31 -7.92 -67.77 -15.30
C VAL A 31 -6.79 -68.76 -15.62
N GLY A 32 -5.54 -68.44 -15.26
CA GLY A 32 -4.39 -69.34 -15.44
C GLY A 32 -4.43 -70.59 -14.55
N SER A 33 -5.01 -70.50 -13.35
CA SER A 33 -5.12 -71.63 -12.41
C SER A 33 -6.22 -72.64 -12.77
N CYS A 34 -7.15 -72.33 -13.69
CA CYS A 34 -8.18 -73.28 -14.14
C CYS A 34 -7.81 -74.04 -15.42
N ILE A 35 -6.79 -73.61 -16.17
CA ILE A 35 -6.37 -74.26 -17.43
C ILE A 35 -5.12 -75.16 -17.24
N MET A 36 -4.45 -75.08 -16.08
CA MET A 36 -3.21 -75.83 -15.77
C MET A 36 -3.42 -76.92 -14.69
N VAL A 37 -4.52 -77.69 -14.77
CA VAL A 37 -4.69 -78.94 -14.00
C VAL A 37 -4.99 -80.09 -14.97
N ALA A 38 -4.07 -80.29 -15.91
CA ALA A 38 -3.86 -81.48 -16.72
C ALA A 38 -2.61 -81.17 -17.56
N PRO A 39 -1.37 -81.60 -17.23
CA PRO A 39 -0.97 -82.87 -16.58
C PRO A 39 0.16 -82.70 -15.53
N ALA A 40 -0.10 -83.03 -14.26
CA ALA A 40 0.96 -83.23 -13.25
C ALA A 40 0.78 -84.55 -12.46
N TYR A 41 0.05 -85.49 -13.06
CA TYR A 41 -0.09 -86.88 -12.62
C TYR A 41 0.11 -87.79 -13.84
N ALA A 42 1.34 -87.78 -14.36
CA ALA A 42 1.77 -88.66 -15.45
C ALA A 42 3.24 -89.06 -15.22
N SER A 43 3.50 -89.59 -14.03
CA SER A 43 4.69 -90.37 -13.72
C SER A 43 4.32 -91.21 -12.50
N ASP A 44 4.34 -92.53 -12.67
CA ASP A 44 3.88 -93.55 -11.73
C ASP A 44 2.37 -93.71 -11.56
N THR A 45 1.76 -94.46 -12.48
CA THR A 45 1.12 -95.75 -12.15
C THR A 45 0.66 -96.42 -13.45
N SER A 46 1.18 -97.61 -13.68
CA SER A 46 0.68 -98.55 -14.68
C SER A 46 -0.73 -98.99 -14.31
N GLY A 47 -1.64 -98.93 -15.28
CA GLY A 47 -2.92 -99.64 -15.22
C GLY A 47 -4.05 -98.90 -14.49
N LEU A 48 -4.49 -97.78 -15.06
CA LEU A 48 -5.87 -97.34 -14.91
C LEU A 48 -6.41 -96.97 -16.30
N ASP A 49 -7.58 -97.53 -16.61
CA ASP A 49 -8.26 -97.44 -17.88
C ASP A 49 -8.78 -96.01 -18.11
N PHE A 50 -8.33 -95.37 -19.19
CA PHE A 50 -8.75 -94.02 -19.59
C PHE A 50 -10.26 -93.94 -19.80
N GLN A 51 -10.90 -95.07 -20.11
CA GLN A 51 -12.35 -95.18 -20.24
C GLN A 51 -13.07 -95.01 -18.88
N GLN A 52 -12.48 -95.47 -17.78
CA GLN A 52 -13.02 -95.32 -16.42
C GLN A 52 -12.90 -93.87 -15.91
N PHE A 53 -11.81 -93.17 -16.27
CA PHE A 53 -11.65 -91.75 -15.94
C PHE A 53 -12.66 -90.86 -16.70
N VAL A 54 -12.96 -91.19 -17.96
CA VAL A 54 -13.98 -90.48 -18.76
C VAL A 54 -15.39 -90.76 -18.26
N GLU A 55 -15.71 -91.98 -17.80
CA GLU A 55 -17.03 -92.29 -17.23
C GLU A 55 -17.25 -91.68 -15.84
N GLU A 56 -16.23 -91.62 -14.99
CA GLU A 56 -16.32 -90.99 -13.66
C GLU A 56 -16.41 -89.45 -13.74
N PHE A 57 -15.96 -88.84 -14.85
CA PHE A 57 -16.12 -87.42 -15.14
C PHE A 57 -17.40 -87.08 -15.92
N ALA A 58 -17.90 -87.98 -16.79
CA ALA A 58 -19.13 -87.78 -17.56
C ALA A 58 -20.39 -87.74 -16.66
N GLY A 59 -20.35 -88.34 -15.47
CA GLY A 59 -21.43 -88.32 -14.49
C GLY A 59 -21.54 -87.04 -13.65
N LYS A 60 -20.55 -86.14 -13.68
CA LYS A 60 -20.51 -84.94 -12.81
C LYS A 60 -21.05 -83.68 -13.48
N LYS A 61 -22.21 -83.79 -14.14
CA LYS A 61 -22.95 -82.65 -14.72
C LYS A 61 -23.14 -81.52 -13.69
N ASP A 62 -23.39 -81.89 -12.44
CA ASP A 62 -23.61 -80.96 -11.33
C ASP A 62 -22.33 -80.21 -10.92
N PHE A 63 -21.16 -80.82 -11.08
CA PHE A 63 -19.87 -80.17 -10.80
C PHE A 63 -19.56 -79.07 -11.82
N PHE A 64 -19.77 -79.34 -13.12
CA PHE A 64 -19.57 -78.33 -14.16
C PHE A 64 -20.63 -77.23 -14.10
N ALA A 65 -21.87 -77.56 -13.74
CA ALA A 65 -22.91 -76.56 -13.50
C ALA A 65 -22.58 -75.66 -12.29
N ALA A 66 -22.07 -76.24 -11.19
CA ALA A 66 -21.63 -75.48 -10.02
C ALA A 66 -20.41 -74.60 -10.32
N LEU A 67 -19.43 -75.11 -11.07
CA LEU A 67 -18.24 -74.35 -11.47
C LEU A 67 -18.61 -73.20 -12.42
N ALA A 68 -19.50 -73.44 -13.39
CA ALA A 68 -20.04 -72.41 -14.29
C ALA A 68 -20.85 -71.36 -13.53
N SER A 69 -21.68 -71.77 -12.56
CA SER A 69 -22.45 -70.87 -11.70
C SER A 69 -21.54 -70.00 -10.81
N ALA A 70 -20.49 -70.58 -10.23
CA ALA A 70 -19.50 -69.86 -9.44
C ALA A 70 -18.69 -68.87 -10.30
N THR A 71 -18.29 -69.25 -11.52
CA THR A 71 -17.61 -68.34 -12.45
C THR A 71 -18.54 -67.22 -12.95
N LEU A 72 -19.82 -67.49 -13.21
CA LEU A 72 -20.82 -66.47 -13.54
C LEU A 72 -21.06 -65.50 -12.37
N SER A 73 -21.09 -66.00 -11.13
CA SER A 73 -21.25 -65.17 -9.92
C SER A 73 -20.03 -64.27 -9.66
N VAL A 74 -18.82 -64.81 -9.80
CA VAL A 74 -17.57 -64.05 -9.68
C VAL A 74 -17.44 -63.03 -10.83
N ALA A 75 -17.77 -63.43 -12.07
CA ALA A 75 -17.78 -62.52 -13.21
C ALA A 75 -18.79 -61.37 -13.03
N GLY A 76 -20.00 -61.66 -12.52
CA GLY A 76 -21.00 -60.64 -12.20
C GLY A 76 -20.52 -59.65 -11.14
N THR A 77 -19.83 -60.14 -10.10
CA THR A 77 -19.26 -59.30 -9.03
C THR A 77 -18.11 -58.43 -9.55
N VAL A 78 -17.23 -58.98 -10.39
CA VAL A 78 -16.12 -58.23 -11.02
C VAL A 78 -16.65 -57.17 -11.98
N VAL A 79 -17.70 -57.46 -12.75
CA VAL A 79 -18.35 -56.48 -13.65
C VAL A 79 -19.04 -55.37 -12.84
N ALA A 80 -19.69 -55.70 -11.72
CA ALA A 80 -20.29 -54.71 -10.83
C ALA A 80 -19.23 -53.80 -10.16
N MET A 81 -18.11 -54.37 -9.70
CA MET A 81 -16.99 -53.62 -9.13
C MET A 81 -16.28 -52.75 -10.18
N ALA A 82 -16.09 -53.26 -11.40
CA ALA A 82 -15.54 -52.50 -12.52
C ALA A 82 -16.47 -51.35 -12.94
N GLY A 83 -17.78 -51.59 -12.98
CA GLY A 83 -18.78 -50.54 -13.24
C GLY A 83 -18.79 -49.46 -12.17
N THR A 84 -18.64 -49.85 -10.90
CA THR A 84 -18.53 -48.89 -9.77
C THR A 84 -17.23 -48.09 -9.85
N ALA A 85 -16.10 -48.73 -10.17
CA ALA A 85 -14.81 -48.06 -10.34
C ALA A 85 -14.82 -47.07 -11.52
N VAL A 86 -15.45 -47.42 -12.64
CA VAL A 86 -15.63 -46.52 -13.79
C VAL A 86 -16.54 -45.34 -13.43
N ALA A 87 -17.65 -45.58 -12.71
CA ALA A 87 -18.54 -44.52 -12.25
C ALA A 87 -17.86 -43.55 -11.27
N VAL A 88 -17.04 -44.06 -10.33
CA VAL A 88 -16.24 -43.23 -9.42
C VAL A 88 -15.19 -42.43 -10.18
N ALA A 89 -14.49 -43.04 -11.15
CA ALA A 89 -13.52 -42.33 -11.98
C ALA A 89 -14.16 -41.24 -12.85
N GLN A 90 -15.36 -41.48 -13.40
CA GLN A 90 -16.14 -40.49 -14.14
C GLN A 90 -16.62 -39.35 -13.24
N LEU A 91 -17.06 -39.64 -12.01
CA LEU A 91 -17.44 -38.64 -11.02
C LEU A 91 -16.24 -37.77 -10.60
N ASP A 92 -15.08 -38.38 -10.36
CA ASP A 92 -13.86 -37.67 -10.03
C ASP A 92 -13.35 -36.81 -11.19
N GLN A 93 -13.45 -37.30 -12.43
CA GLN A 93 -13.15 -36.53 -13.63
C GLN A 93 -14.10 -35.34 -13.78
N ALA A 94 -15.41 -35.54 -13.57
CA ALA A 94 -16.41 -34.48 -13.62
C ALA A 94 -16.19 -33.41 -12.53
N LYS A 95 -15.80 -33.81 -11.32
CA LYS A 95 -15.43 -32.89 -10.24
C LYS A 95 -14.21 -32.05 -10.62
N ARG A 96 -13.15 -32.68 -11.12
CA ARG A 96 -11.94 -31.96 -11.57
C ARG A 96 -12.23 -30.99 -12.70
N SER A 97 -13.03 -31.40 -13.70
CA SER A 97 -13.42 -30.50 -14.79
C SER A 97 -14.30 -29.35 -14.31
N ALA A 98 -15.18 -29.59 -13.32
CA ALA A 98 -15.99 -28.54 -12.72
C ALA A 98 -15.13 -27.56 -11.89
N ASP A 99 -14.16 -28.06 -11.16
CA ASP A 99 -13.20 -27.25 -10.39
C ASP A 99 -12.29 -26.41 -11.31
N GLU A 100 -11.81 -26.99 -12.42
CA GLU A 100 -11.05 -26.28 -13.45
C GLU A 100 -11.90 -25.21 -14.14
N ALA A 101 -13.12 -25.54 -14.56
CA ALA A 101 -14.04 -24.57 -15.15
C ALA A 101 -14.36 -23.42 -14.18
N LYS A 102 -14.55 -23.73 -12.89
CA LYS A 102 -14.74 -22.71 -11.85
C LYS A 102 -13.52 -21.81 -11.70
N ARG A 103 -12.31 -22.38 -11.63
CA ARG A 103 -11.07 -21.58 -11.56
C ARG A 103 -10.89 -20.69 -12.78
N SER A 104 -11.09 -21.22 -13.98
CA SER A 104 -11.00 -20.44 -15.21
C SER A 104 -12.05 -19.34 -15.28
N ALA A 105 -13.28 -19.60 -14.80
CA ALA A 105 -14.31 -18.57 -14.68
C ALA A 105 -13.95 -17.49 -13.65
N ASP A 106 -13.42 -17.88 -12.49
CA ASP A 106 -12.94 -16.95 -11.46
C ASP A 106 -11.77 -16.10 -11.97
N GLU A 107 -10.82 -16.69 -12.70
CA GLU A 107 -9.70 -15.98 -13.34
C GLU A 107 -10.18 -15.02 -14.43
N ALA A 108 -11.11 -15.46 -15.28
CA ALA A 108 -11.72 -14.62 -16.31
C ALA A 108 -12.50 -13.45 -15.68
N PHE A 109 -13.24 -13.69 -14.60
CA PHE A 109 -13.93 -12.63 -13.85
C PHE A 109 -12.92 -11.65 -13.25
N LYS A 110 -11.87 -12.14 -12.57
CA LYS A 110 -10.81 -11.28 -11.99
C LYS A 110 -10.10 -10.43 -13.04
N ALA A 111 -9.93 -10.95 -14.26
CA ALA A 111 -9.33 -10.23 -15.37
C ALA A 111 -10.30 -9.25 -16.06
N SER A 112 -11.62 -9.45 -15.90
CA SER A 112 -12.65 -8.57 -16.46
C SER A 112 -12.64 -7.18 -15.81
N PRO A 113 -13.12 -6.13 -16.50
CA PRO A 113 -13.27 -4.80 -15.92
C PRO A 113 -14.06 -4.79 -14.60
N GLU A 114 -15.14 -5.57 -14.51
CA GLU A 114 -15.96 -5.66 -13.29
C GLU A 114 -15.19 -6.30 -12.14
N GLY A 115 -14.47 -7.40 -12.37
CA GLY A 115 -13.65 -8.03 -11.34
C GLY A 115 -12.51 -7.13 -10.84
N LYS A 116 -11.90 -6.36 -11.75
CA LYS A 116 -10.90 -5.34 -11.38
C LYS A 116 -11.51 -4.23 -10.54
N ILE A 117 -12.69 -3.71 -10.91
CA ILE A 117 -13.42 -2.71 -10.11
C ILE A 117 -13.75 -3.24 -8.71
N GLN A 118 -14.22 -4.49 -8.59
CA GLN A 118 -14.57 -5.08 -7.29
C GLN A 118 -13.34 -5.25 -6.39
N GLN A 119 -12.20 -5.69 -6.94
CA GLN A 119 -10.95 -5.80 -6.20
C GLN A 119 -10.42 -4.43 -5.77
N ALA A 120 -10.40 -3.47 -6.69
CA ALA A 120 -10.02 -2.09 -6.43
C ALA A 120 -10.89 -1.44 -5.35
N LEU A 121 -12.21 -1.66 -5.43
CA LEU A 121 -13.17 -1.19 -4.44
C LEU A 121 -12.93 -1.83 -3.07
N ALA A 122 -12.70 -3.16 -3.02
CA ALA A 122 -12.37 -3.83 -1.76
C ALA A 122 -11.14 -3.21 -1.10
N LYS A 123 -10.07 -3.01 -1.88
CA LYS A 123 -8.84 -2.37 -1.43
C LYS A 123 -9.06 -0.93 -0.94
N ALA A 124 -9.81 -0.12 -1.69
CA ALA A 124 -10.11 1.26 -1.30
C ALA A 124 -10.95 1.35 -0.01
N MET A 125 -11.74 0.31 0.29
CA MET A 125 -12.63 0.28 1.46
C MET A 125 -11.98 -0.31 2.71
N GLU A 126 -10.73 -0.78 2.63
CA GLU A 126 -9.94 -1.12 3.82
C GLU A 126 -9.76 0.13 4.69
N PRO A 127 -9.80 0.01 6.03
CA PRO A 127 -9.48 1.13 6.92
C PRO A 127 -8.05 1.63 6.63
N PHE A 128 -7.90 2.94 6.52
CA PHE A 128 -6.60 3.56 6.31
C PHE A 128 -5.78 3.44 7.59
N GLU A 129 -4.67 2.69 7.52
CA GLU A 129 -3.72 2.56 8.62
C GLU A 129 -2.42 3.31 8.27
N PRO A 130 -2.08 4.36 9.03
CA PRO A 130 -0.78 5.01 8.95
C PRO A 130 0.37 4.03 9.12
N SER A 131 1.52 4.38 8.52
CA SER A 131 2.73 3.56 8.65
C SER A 131 3.33 3.59 10.05
N ARG A 132 3.06 4.65 10.83
CA ARG A 132 3.54 4.83 12.19
C ARG A 132 2.52 4.34 13.23
N PRO A 133 2.97 3.67 14.30
CA PRO A 133 2.15 3.39 15.46
C PRO A 133 1.60 4.68 16.10
N GLN A 134 0.39 4.62 16.65
CA GLN A 134 -0.27 5.79 17.22
C GLN A 134 0.43 6.32 18.48
N ASP A 135 1.04 5.43 19.28
CA ASP A 135 1.79 5.73 20.49
C ASP A 135 3.14 6.44 20.22
N GLU A 136 3.60 6.45 18.97
CA GLU A 136 4.78 7.21 18.53
C GLU A 136 4.44 8.62 18.01
N VAL A 137 3.16 9.03 18.08
CA VAL A 137 2.69 10.29 17.49
C VAL A 137 2.02 11.17 18.53
N ILE A 138 2.58 12.37 18.75
CA ILE A 138 1.95 13.40 19.57
C ILE A 138 0.66 13.90 18.94
N GLN A 139 -0.34 14.20 19.76
CA GLN A 139 -1.58 14.79 19.28
C GLN A 139 -1.39 16.28 19.04
N ARG A 140 -1.71 16.73 17.83
CA ARG A 140 -1.58 18.14 17.44
C ARG A 140 -2.94 18.73 17.08
N PRO A 141 -3.26 19.98 17.45
CA PRO A 141 -4.53 20.61 17.09
C PRO A 141 -4.84 20.59 15.59
N VAL A 142 -3.80 20.63 14.75
CA VAL A 142 -3.95 20.56 13.28
C VAL A 142 -4.49 19.22 12.79
N MET A 143 -4.26 18.11 13.52
CA MET A 143 -4.81 16.79 13.18
C MET A 143 -6.33 16.78 13.32
N GLU A 144 -6.83 17.39 14.38
CA GLU A 144 -8.27 17.52 14.61
C GLU A 144 -8.89 18.52 13.61
N ALA A 145 -8.22 19.62 13.29
CA ALA A 145 -8.66 20.54 12.24
C ALA A 145 -8.75 19.85 10.87
N LEU A 146 -7.79 18.98 10.54
CA LEU A 146 -7.82 18.15 9.33
C LEU A 146 -8.99 17.16 9.37
N ARG A 147 -9.18 16.47 10.49
CA ARG A 147 -10.30 15.52 10.68
C ARG A 147 -11.65 16.21 10.49
N GLN A 148 -11.84 17.38 11.10
CA GLN A 148 -13.05 18.19 10.94
C GLN A 148 -13.25 18.60 9.48
N ARG A 149 -12.19 19.05 8.81
CA ARG A 149 -12.25 19.44 7.39
C ARG A 149 -12.68 18.29 6.49
N ILE A 150 -12.21 17.07 6.78
CA ILE A 150 -12.57 15.85 6.05
C ILE A 150 -14.02 15.46 6.33
N ALA A 151 -14.42 15.49 7.60
CA ALA A 151 -15.78 15.12 8.02
C ALA A 151 -16.85 16.06 7.47
N SER A 152 -16.56 17.36 7.43
CA SER A 152 -17.48 18.39 6.92
C SER A 152 -17.28 18.69 5.44
N TRP A 153 -16.54 17.86 4.69
CA TRP A 153 -16.23 18.15 3.30
C TRP A 153 -17.48 18.10 2.41
N GLN A 154 -17.66 19.16 1.62
CA GLN A 154 -18.73 19.26 0.62
C GLN A 154 -18.20 19.48 -0.80
N GLN A 155 -17.13 20.26 -0.92
CA GLN A 155 -16.52 20.65 -2.18
C GLN A 155 -15.06 21.09 -1.95
N HIS A 156 -14.35 21.30 -3.07
CA HIS A 156 -13.00 21.88 -3.18
C HIS A 156 -11.87 20.94 -2.79
N ALA A 157 -10.69 21.15 -3.37
CA ALA A 157 -9.49 20.44 -2.94
C ALA A 157 -8.99 20.98 -1.60
N THR A 158 -8.44 20.12 -0.75
CA THR A 158 -7.73 20.52 0.47
C THR A 158 -6.24 20.49 0.21
N ILE A 159 -5.55 21.62 0.35
CA ILE A 159 -4.10 21.70 0.21
C ILE A 159 -3.49 21.80 1.60
N ILE A 160 -2.67 20.82 1.96
CA ILE A 160 -1.94 20.79 3.23
C ILE A 160 -0.55 21.35 2.96
N GLY A 161 -0.37 22.60 3.33
CA GLY A 161 0.87 23.36 3.20
C GLY A 161 1.64 23.43 4.50
N GLY A 162 2.92 23.80 4.40
CA GLY A 162 3.79 23.98 5.55
C GLY A 162 5.24 23.81 5.17
N ARG A 163 6.14 24.14 6.12
CA ARG A 163 7.59 24.00 5.92
C ARG A 163 7.97 22.55 5.67
N TYR A 164 9.08 22.31 4.97
CA TYR A 164 9.63 20.95 4.87
C TYR A 164 9.85 20.38 6.27
N GLN A 165 9.52 19.11 6.50
CA GLN A 165 9.64 18.46 7.81
C GLN A 165 8.77 19.01 8.97
N SER A 166 7.71 19.78 8.68
CA SER A 166 6.76 20.25 9.73
C SER A 166 5.76 19.20 10.24
N GLY A 167 5.83 17.94 9.76
CA GLY A 167 4.92 16.87 10.19
C GLY A 167 3.62 16.76 9.39
N LYS A 168 3.55 17.31 8.17
CA LYS A 168 2.35 17.28 7.30
C LYS A 168 1.83 15.88 7.01
N SER A 169 2.69 14.97 6.53
CA SER A 169 2.27 13.59 6.24
C SER A 169 1.76 12.92 7.51
N VAL A 170 2.48 13.00 8.63
CA VAL A 170 2.03 12.44 9.92
C VAL A 170 0.66 13.01 10.32
N ALA A 171 0.49 14.33 10.28
CA ALA A 171 -0.80 14.94 10.64
C ALA A 171 -1.95 14.52 9.72
N THR A 172 -1.68 14.33 8.43
CA THR A 172 -2.67 13.89 7.44
C THR A 172 -3.02 12.42 7.64
N GLU A 173 -2.01 11.57 7.83
CA GLU A 173 -2.20 10.14 8.06
C GLU A 173 -2.97 9.88 9.35
N GLU A 174 -2.62 10.55 10.46
CA GLU A 174 -3.36 10.42 11.72
C GLU A 174 -4.80 10.93 11.63
N ALA A 175 -5.05 12.03 10.89
CA ALA A 175 -6.40 12.52 10.66
C ALA A 175 -7.26 11.51 9.88
N LEU A 176 -6.64 10.68 9.04
CA LEU A 176 -7.28 9.65 8.23
C LEU A 176 -7.29 8.26 8.88
N ARG A 177 -6.67 8.06 10.05
CA ARG A 177 -6.59 6.76 10.71
C ARG A 177 -7.98 6.12 10.86
N GLY A 178 -8.11 4.88 10.38
CA GLY A 178 -9.36 4.11 10.39
C GLY A 178 -10.40 4.54 9.33
N ALA A 179 -10.17 5.62 8.58
CA ALA A 179 -11.07 6.07 7.53
C ALA A 179 -11.04 5.10 6.34
N ARG A 180 -12.22 4.76 5.81
CA ARG A 180 -12.37 3.94 4.60
C ARG A 180 -12.55 4.83 3.38
N GLY A 181 -12.24 4.28 2.21
CA GLY A 181 -12.36 4.98 0.93
C GLY A 181 -11.14 5.84 0.59
N VAL A 182 -9.99 5.59 1.21
CA VAL A 182 -8.77 6.39 1.01
C VAL A 182 -7.85 5.72 -0.01
N VAL A 183 -7.55 6.43 -1.09
CA VAL A 183 -6.51 6.04 -2.06
C VAL A 183 -5.34 7.00 -1.93
N ARG A 184 -4.17 6.49 -1.54
CA ARG A 184 -2.93 7.27 -1.40
C ARG A 184 -2.04 7.09 -2.63
N CYS A 185 -1.52 8.19 -3.17
CA CYS A 185 -0.54 8.20 -4.24
C CYS A 185 0.59 9.19 -3.94
N THR A 186 1.85 8.77 -4.08
CA THR A 186 3.03 9.64 -3.98
C THR A 186 3.49 10.07 -5.36
N ILE A 187 3.58 11.37 -5.60
CA ILE A 187 3.78 11.95 -6.93
C ILE A 187 5.25 12.30 -7.16
N ARG A 188 6.00 11.36 -7.74
CA ARG A 188 7.44 11.53 -8.00
C ARG A 188 7.78 11.95 -9.44
N SER A 189 6.84 11.81 -10.38
CA SER A 189 7.02 12.14 -11.81
C SER A 189 5.67 12.26 -12.52
N ALA A 190 5.69 12.67 -13.79
CA ALA A 190 4.50 13.00 -14.58
C ALA A 190 3.53 11.82 -14.81
N ASP A 191 4.02 10.57 -14.83
CA ASP A 191 3.25 9.31 -14.98
C ASP A 191 2.53 8.86 -13.69
N TRP A 192 2.36 9.75 -12.71
CA TRP A 192 1.78 9.38 -11.41
C TRP A 192 0.33 8.88 -11.51
N ALA A 193 -0.47 9.39 -12.46
CA ALA A 193 -1.85 8.96 -12.66
C ALA A 193 -1.92 7.48 -13.09
N ASP A 194 -1.06 7.07 -14.04
CA ASP A 194 -0.96 5.67 -14.46
C ASP A 194 -0.50 4.77 -13.31
N ARG A 195 0.44 5.25 -12.49
CA ARG A 195 0.90 4.50 -11.31
C ARG A 195 -0.19 4.36 -10.25
N MET A 196 -1.01 5.39 -10.06
CA MET A 196 -2.17 5.33 -9.16
C MET A 196 -3.16 4.25 -9.64
N CYS A 197 -3.51 4.25 -10.93
CA CYS A 197 -4.39 3.24 -11.51
C CYS A 197 -3.82 1.82 -11.34
N LYS A 198 -2.53 1.63 -11.67
CA LYS A 198 -1.82 0.35 -11.48
C LYS A 198 -1.78 -0.09 -10.01
N GLN A 199 -1.53 0.84 -9.07
CA GLN A 199 -1.53 0.54 -7.64
C GLN A 199 -2.90 0.07 -7.15
N LEU A 200 -3.98 0.59 -7.73
CA LEU A 200 -5.34 0.19 -7.39
C LEU A 200 -5.79 -1.09 -8.15
N GLY A 201 -5.05 -1.50 -9.19
CA GLY A 201 -5.36 -2.68 -10.00
C GLY A 201 -6.33 -2.40 -11.15
N VAL A 202 -6.42 -1.14 -11.59
CA VAL A 202 -7.26 -0.72 -12.72
C VAL A 202 -6.42 -0.24 -13.90
N ASP A 203 -6.96 -0.36 -15.11
CA ASP A 203 -6.20 -0.12 -16.34
C ASP A 203 -6.16 1.36 -16.76
N ASP A 204 -7.17 2.14 -16.38
CA ASP A 204 -7.35 3.52 -16.83
C ASP A 204 -8.10 4.41 -15.81
N GLU A 205 -8.11 5.72 -16.06
CA GLU A 205 -8.75 6.73 -15.23
C GLU A 205 -10.28 6.58 -15.17
N GLY A 206 -10.92 6.07 -16.24
CA GLY A 206 -12.35 5.82 -16.28
C GLY A 206 -12.77 4.75 -15.27
N LEU A 207 -12.02 3.64 -15.22
CA LEU A 207 -12.21 2.60 -14.21
C LEU A 207 -11.92 3.12 -12.80
N PHE A 208 -10.89 3.95 -12.63
CA PHE A 208 -10.62 4.60 -11.34
C PHE A 208 -11.81 5.45 -10.86
N LYS A 209 -12.39 6.29 -11.74
CA LYS A 209 -13.57 7.11 -11.41
C LYS A 209 -14.77 6.24 -11.04
N GLU A 210 -14.97 5.12 -11.73
CA GLU A 210 -16.04 4.17 -11.42
C GLU A 210 -15.84 3.50 -10.06
N VAL A 211 -14.60 3.11 -9.71
CA VAL A 211 -14.28 2.60 -8.37
C VAL A 211 -14.62 3.62 -7.29
N MET A 212 -14.21 4.88 -7.47
CA MET A 212 -14.48 5.94 -6.50
C MET A 212 -15.98 6.23 -6.37
N ARG A 213 -16.72 6.23 -7.49
CA ARG A 213 -18.18 6.36 -7.47
C ARG A 213 -18.84 5.23 -6.66
N ARG A 214 -18.42 3.98 -6.85
CA ARG A 214 -18.94 2.83 -6.08
C ARG A 214 -18.51 2.87 -4.61
N ALA A 215 -17.29 3.33 -4.33
CA ALA A 215 -16.82 3.55 -2.97
C ALA A 215 -17.71 4.56 -2.24
N ARG A 216 -18.06 5.68 -2.88
CA ARG A 216 -19.01 6.67 -2.33
C ARG A 216 -20.35 6.06 -1.94
N GLU A 217 -20.92 5.20 -2.80
CA GLU A 217 -22.17 4.52 -2.48
C GLU A 217 -22.01 3.57 -1.29
N LYS A 218 -20.95 2.75 -1.28
CA LYS A 218 -20.67 1.81 -0.20
C LYS A 218 -20.33 2.48 1.14
N LEU A 219 -19.75 3.67 1.11
CA LEU A 219 -19.46 4.46 2.32
C LEU A 219 -20.72 4.90 3.07
N LYS A 220 -21.89 4.92 2.41
CA LYS A 220 -23.18 5.19 3.06
C LYS A 220 -23.56 4.11 4.07
N ASP A 221 -23.10 2.88 3.86
CA ASP A 221 -23.36 1.73 4.74
C ASP A 221 -22.51 1.78 6.04
N PHE A 222 -21.55 2.70 6.13
CA PHE A 222 -20.67 2.87 7.29
C PHE A 222 -20.99 4.18 8.01
N PRO A 223 -22.00 4.24 8.91
CA PRO A 223 -22.42 5.47 9.58
C PRO A 223 -21.24 6.17 10.30
N ASP A 224 -20.38 5.39 10.95
CA ASP A 224 -19.25 5.88 11.75
C ASP A 224 -17.99 6.22 10.93
N ASN A 225 -18.01 6.04 9.60
CA ASN A 225 -16.88 6.43 8.78
C ASN A 225 -16.71 7.95 8.77
N LEU A 226 -15.46 8.42 8.82
CA LEU A 226 -15.09 9.83 8.91
C LEU A 226 -15.79 10.73 7.88
N THR A 227 -15.98 10.22 6.65
CA THR A 227 -16.67 10.92 5.57
C THR A 227 -17.48 9.96 4.70
N LYS A 228 -18.46 10.49 3.96
CA LYS A 228 -19.24 9.74 2.95
C LYS A 228 -18.66 9.87 1.55
N PHE A 229 -17.53 10.56 1.41
CA PHE A 229 -16.85 10.77 0.15
C PHE A 229 -15.53 9.99 0.13
N PRO A 230 -15.21 9.28 -0.96
CA PRO A 230 -13.88 8.70 -1.11
C PRO A 230 -12.82 9.82 -1.17
N ILE A 231 -11.64 9.51 -0.66
CA ILE A 231 -10.53 10.45 -0.51
C ILE A 231 -9.41 10.04 -1.45
N LEU A 232 -8.92 10.98 -2.25
CA LEU A 232 -7.68 10.84 -3.00
C LEU A 232 -6.60 11.66 -2.30
N LEU A 233 -5.69 10.97 -1.61
CA LEU A 233 -4.54 11.58 -0.93
C LEU A 233 -3.34 11.60 -1.88
N LEU A 234 -2.95 12.80 -2.31
CA LEU A 234 -1.82 13.06 -3.17
C LEU A 234 -0.66 13.62 -2.36
N GLU A 235 0.37 12.81 -2.15
CA GLU A 235 1.59 13.26 -1.48
C GLU A 235 2.60 13.76 -2.51
N VAL A 236 3.08 15.00 -2.35
CA VAL A 236 3.95 15.66 -3.32
C VAL A 236 5.30 15.96 -2.67
N PRO A 237 6.32 15.11 -2.88
CA PRO A 237 7.68 15.32 -2.38
C PRO A 237 8.29 16.67 -2.77
N ARG A 238 9.24 17.14 -1.96
CA ARG A 238 9.99 18.39 -2.23
C ARG A 238 10.75 18.32 -3.57
N THR A 239 11.18 17.13 -3.97
CA THR A 239 11.96 16.88 -5.20
C THR A 239 11.10 16.84 -6.46
N THR A 240 9.77 16.91 -6.35
CA THR A 240 8.89 16.85 -7.50
C THR A 240 8.92 18.17 -8.26
N THR A 241 9.42 18.13 -9.49
CA THR A 241 9.53 19.29 -10.40
C THR A 241 8.56 19.21 -11.58
N GLU A 242 8.06 18.01 -11.90
CA GLU A 242 7.19 17.74 -13.03
C GLU A 242 5.79 17.29 -12.59
N GLY A 243 4.80 17.43 -13.47
CA GLY A 243 3.44 16.94 -13.24
C GLY A 243 2.57 17.77 -12.28
N ILE A 244 3.08 18.85 -11.68
CA ILE A 244 2.32 19.72 -10.75
C ILE A 244 1.06 20.32 -11.40
N ASN A 245 1.16 20.72 -12.66
CA ASN A 245 0.02 21.24 -13.42
C ASN A 245 -1.06 20.16 -13.62
N LEU A 246 -0.64 18.91 -13.86
CA LEU A 246 -1.55 17.77 -14.03
C LEU A 246 -2.28 17.45 -12.73
N ILE A 247 -1.59 17.51 -11.58
CA ILE A 247 -2.24 17.37 -10.27
C ILE A 247 -3.32 18.43 -10.08
N SER A 248 -3.01 19.69 -10.45
CA SER A 248 -3.94 20.80 -10.30
C SER A 248 -5.17 20.63 -11.21
N SER A 249 -4.99 20.18 -12.45
CA SER A 249 -6.11 19.86 -13.35
C SER A 249 -6.92 18.67 -12.84
N THR A 250 -6.27 17.57 -12.44
CA THR A 250 -6.98 16.41 -11.89
C THR A 250 -7.76 16.78 -10.64
N ALA A 251 -7.19 17.59 -9.73
CA ALA A 251 -7.88 18.07 -8.56
C ALA A 251 -9.14 18.88 -8.94
N LYS A 252 -9.07 19.75 -9.95
CA LYS A 252 -10.23 20.47 -10.47
C LYS A 252 -11.28 19.53 -11.06
N ASP A 253 -10.85 18.59 -11.89
CA ASP A 253 -11.74 17.71 -12.64
C ASP A 253 -12.51 16.78 -11.71
N VAL A 254 -11.84 16.22 -10.70
CA VAL A 254 -12.47 15.25 -9.79
C VAL A 254 -13.14 15.88 -8.56
N ALA A 255 -12.71 17.08 -8.15
CA ALA A 255 -13.29 17.78 -7.00
C ALA A 255 -14.43 18.74 -7.36
N THR A 256 -14.48 19.31 -8.59
CA THR A 256 -15.36 20.47 -8.86
C THR A 256 -16.27 20.44 -10.10
N ASP A 257 -16.08 19.60 -11.13
CA ASP A 257 -16.81 19.86 -12.39
C ASP A 257 -17.98 18.90 -12.71
N LYS A 258 -19.17 19.52 -12.83
CA LYS A 258 -20.36 19.16 -13.63
C LYS A 258 -21.13 17.86 -13.36
N ILE A 259 -20.61 16.90 -12.60
CA ILE A 259 -21.36 15.70 -12.18
C ILE A 259 -21.03 15.45 -10.70
N GLY A 260 -21.72 16.19 -9.82
CA GLY A 260 -21.70 16.07 -8.36
C GLY A 260 -20.41 15.52 -7.74
N SER A 261 -19.50 16.40 -7.33
CA SER A 261 -18.21 16.13 -6.67
C SER A 261 -18.15 14.74 -6.01
N VAL A 262 -17.40 13.83 -6.64
CA VAL A 262 -17.38 12.41 -6.25
C VAL A 262 -16.23 12.12 -5.28
N ILE A 263 -15.17 12.94 -5.29
CA ILE A 263 -13.91 12.64 -4.59
C ILE A 263 -13.41 13.86 -3.81
N HIS A 264 -13.10 13.67 -2.54
CA HIS A 264 -12.34 14.65 -1.75
C HIS A 264 -10.85 14.50 -2.07
N VAL A 265 -10.29 15.47 -2.80
CA VAL A 265 -8.86 15.51 -3.08
C VAL A 265 -8.11 16.23 -1.97
N ILE A 266 -7.14 15.54 -1.37
CA ILE A 266 -6.23 16.10 -0.37
C ILE A 266 -4.82 16.08 -0.96
N VAL A 267 -4.19 17.24 -1.09
CA VAL A 267 -2.80 17.37 -1.55
C VAL A 267 -1.91 17.69 -0.35
N SER A 268 -1.07 16.74 0.05
CA SER A 268 -0.02 16.95 1.06
C SER A 268 1.28 17.37 0.38
N ALA A 269 1.52 18.68 0.35
CA ALA A 269 2.69 19.25 -0.30
C ALA A 269 3.88 19.26 0.65
N SER A 270 4.97 18.58 0.31
CA SER A 270 6.13 18.41 1.20
C SER A 270 6.80 19.72 1.63
N SER A 271 6.63 20.81 0.88
CA SER A 271 7.15 22.14 1.22
C SER A 271 6.17 23.25 0.86
N ALA A 272 6.34 24.42 1.48
CA ALA A 272 5.55 25.61 1.20
C ALA A 272 5.67 26.04 -0.27
N ALA A 273 6.86 25.91 -0.86
CA ALA A 273 7.08 26.24 -2.26
C ALA A 273 6.29 25.31 -3.21
N VAL A 274 6.20 24.03 -2.86
CA VAL A 274 5.38 23.06 -3.61
C VAL A 274 3.90 23.34 -3.42
N ALA A 275 3.46 23.67 -2.19
CA ALA A 275 2.07 24.03 -1.92
C ALA A 275 1.59 25.21 -2.78
N LEU A 276 2.42 26.24 -2.95
CA LEU A 276 2.08 27.44 -3.74
C LEU A 276 2.02 27.20 -5.25
N ALA A 277 2.67 26.14 -5.72
CA ALA A 277 2.61 25.75 -7.13
C ALA A 277 1.26 25.12 -7.50
N PHE A 278 0.45 24.72 -6.51
CA PHE A 278 -0.90 24.25 -6.75
C PHE A 278 -1.86 25.40 -7.00
N ASP A 279 -2.65 25.23 -8.06
CA ASP A 279 -3.75 26.11 -8.40
C ASP A 279 -4.96 25.25 -8.74
N ALA A 280 -5.70 24.83 -7.72
CA ALA A 280 -6.93 24.08 -7.89
C ALA A 280 -8.13 24.99 -8.25
N GLY A 281 -7.88 26.18 -8.81
CA GLY A 281 -8.89 27.14 -9.25
C GLY A 281 -8.95 28.39 -8.37
N GLY A 282 -7.80 28.77 -7.81
CA GLY A 282 -7.68 29.86 -6.83
C GLY A 282 -8.32 29.55 -5.48
N THR A 283 -8.34 30.56 -4.61
CA THR A 283 -8.91 30.50 -3.24
C THR A 283 -10.41 30.19 -3.21
N GLU A 284 -11.09 30.25 -4.35
CA GLU A 284 -12.51 29.93 -4.47
C GLU A 284 -12.78 28.42 -4.56
N ARG A 285 -11.77 27.61 -4.95
CA ARG A 285 -11.91 26.16 -5.20
C ARG A 285 -10.90 25.31 -4.44
N GLN A 286 -10.14 25.93 -3.54
CA GLN A 286 -9.16 25.26 -2.68
C GLN A 286 -9.26 25.78 -1.25
N GLU A 287 -9.03 24.90 -0.29
CA GLU A 287 -8.90 25.27 1.12
C GLU A 287 -7.53 24.85 1.65
N ASP A 288 -6.77 25.84 2.10
CA ASP A 288 -5.40 25.66 2.53
C ASP A 288 -5.36 25.44 4.05
N ILE A 289 -4.83 24.29 4.49
CA ILE A 289 -4.49 24.03 5.89
C ILE A 289 -2.98 24.14 6.05
N TRP A 290 -2.55 24.91 7.05
CA TRP A 290 -1.13 25.15 7.31
C TRP A 290 -0.64 24.38 8.52
N VAL A 291 0.33 23.49 8.31
CA VAL A 291 1.03 22.77 9.38
C VAL A 291 2.32 23.51 9.72
N GLY A 292 2.29 24.23 10.84
CA GLY A 292 3.42 24.96 11.40
C GLY A 292 4.41 24.08 12.18
N ASP A 293 5.40 24.75 12.76
CA ASP A 293 6.31 24.16 13.74
C ASP A 293 5.55 23.78 15.02
N LEU A 294 6.19 23.03 15.91
CA LEU A 294 5.61 22.67 17.20
C LEU A 294 5.50 23.91 18.10
N THR A 295 4.47 23.93 18.94
CA THR A 295 4.42 24.75 20.14
C THR A 295 5.40 24.22 21.19
N GLU A 296 5.61 24.98 22.26
CA GLU A 296 6.47 24.56 23.36
C GLU A 296 5.94 23.27 24.03
N GLU A 297 4.63 23.21 24.25
CA GLU A 297 3.94 22.07 24.82
C GLU A 297 4.04 20.84 23.91
N GLU A 298 3.78 21.00 22.60
CA GLU A 298 3.93 19.90 21.63
C GLU A 298 5.38 19.41 21.55
N ALA A 299 6.38 20.30 21.66
CA ALA A 299 7.79 19.91 21.64
C ALA A 299 8.19 19.12 22.90
N LYS A 300 7.71 19.54 24.07
CA LYS A 300 7.90 18.80 25.34
C LYS A 300 7.29 17.40 25.25
N GLU A 301 6.06 17.29 24.77
CA GLU A 301 5.38 16.00 24.59
C GLU A 301 6.14 15.11 23.59
N PHE A 302 6.59 15.68 22.46
CA PHE A 302 7.34 14.94 21.45
C PHE A 302 8.65 14.38 22.01
N LEU A 303 9.38 15.18 22.77
CA LEU A 303 10.64 14.76 23.38
C LEU A 303 10.43 13.80 24.54
N ALA A 304 9.31 13.91 25.28
CA ALA A 304 8.93 12.93 26.29
C ALA A 304 8.72 11.53 25.69
N LEU A 305 8.05 11.43 24.53
CA LEU A 305 7.91 10.16 23.79
C LEU A 305 9.27 9.53 23.42
N HIS A 306 10.33 10.34 23.32
CA HIS A 306 11.68 9.90 23.00
C HIS A 306 12.59 9.76 24.24
N GLY A 307 12.06 9.93 25.47
CA GLY A 307 12.82 9.83 26.71
C GLY A 307 13.70 11.04 27.01
N HIS A 308 13.33 12.22 26.50
CA HIS A 308 14.10 13.47 26.58
C HIS A 308 13.31 14.64 27.21
N GLU A 309 12.27 14.36 28.00
CA GLU A 309 11.40 15.38 28.61
C GLU A 309 12.17 16.48 29.38
N ASN A 310 13.23 16.11 30.09
CA ASN A 310 13.99 17.02 30.97
C ASN A 310 15.07 17.83 30.23
N LYS A 311 15.21 17.65 28.91
CA LYS A 311 16.23 18.31 28.09
C LYS A 311 15.63 19.11 26.93
N TRP A 312 14.33 19.38 26.97
CA TRP A 312 13.63 19.97 25.83
C TRP A 312 14.18 21.33 25.41
N GLU A 313 14.65 22.15 26.37
CA GLU A 313 15.29 23.45 26.10
C GLU A 313 16.58 23.28 25.28
N ASP A 314 17.43 22.31 25.64
CA ASP A 314 18.68 22.04 24.91
C ASP A 314 18.41 21.62 23.45
N PHE A 315 17.36 20.81 23.23
CA PHE A 315 16.95 20.41 21.89
C PHE A 315 16.42 21.58 21.07
N VAL A 316 15.56 22.41 21.67
CA VAL A 316 14.98 23.58 21.02
C VAL A 316 16.05 24.64 20.73
N ASP A 317 17.04 24.84 21.61
CA ASP A 317 18.19 25.70 21.35
C ASP A 317 19.06 25.17 20.21
N ALA A 318 19.26 23.85 20.14
CA ALA A 318 20.06 23.22 19.11
C ALA A 318 19.40 23.27 17.71
N CYS A 319 18.10 23.00 17.61
CA CYS A 319 17.47 22.77 16.30
C CYS A 319 16.08 23.42 16.12
N GLY A 320 15.57 24.13 17.12
CA GLY A 320 14.28 24.82 17.09
C GLY A 320 13.08 23.90 17.23
N PHE A 321 11.90 24.41 16.88
CA PHE A 321 10.61 23.74 17.08
C PHE A 321 10.15 22.85 15.92
N ARG A 322 10.98 22.63 14.90
CA ARG A 322 10.56 21.84 13.74
C ARG A 322 10.65 20.35 14.08
N ILE A 323 9.52 19.65 14.02
CA ILE A 323 9.44 18.25 14.42
C ILE A 323 10.46 17.33 13.72
N GLY A 324 10.74 17.53 12.42
CA GLY A 324 11.76 16.71 11.75
C GLY A 324 13.21 17.04 12.14
N ASP A 325 13.50 18.28 12.56
CA ASP A 325 14.81 18.65 13.10
C ASP A 325 14.98 18.01 14.49
N LEU A 326 13.94 18.08 15.34
CA LEU A 326 13.89 17.41 16.66
C LEU A 326 14.01 15.87 16.54
N ALA A 327 13.31 15.26 15.59
CA ALA A 327 13.40 13.82 15.34
C ALA A 327 14.83 13.42 14.91
N LYS A 328 15.46 14.20 14.03
CA LYS A 328 16.85 13.99 13.62
C LYS A 328 17.82 14.13 14.80
N ALA A 329 17.60 15.11 15.68
CA ALA A 329 18.39 15.27 16.90
C ALA A 329 18.29 14.04 17.82
N CYS A 330 17.08 13.51 18.03
CA CYS A 330 16.86 12.29 18.81
C CYS A 330 17.59 11.08 18.20
N GLU A 331 17.52 10.92 16.87
CA GLU A 331 18.24 9.85 16.17
C GLU A 331 19.76 10.00 16.25
N ASN A 332 20.28 11.22 16.17
CA ASN A 332 21.70 11.51 16.28
C ASN A 332 22.25 11.14 17.66
N LEU A 333 21.52 11.46 18.73
CA LEU A 333 21.90 11.07 20.09
C LEU A 333 21.92 9.55 20.28
N LYS A 334 20.96 8.83 19.69
CA LYS A 334 20.98 7.35 19.67
C LYS A 334 22.22 6.79 18.95
N LYS A 335 22.81 7.54 18.03
CA LYS A 335 24.05 7.20 17.31
C LYS A 335 25.32 7.71 18.02
N GLY A 336 25.19 8.33 19.20
CA GLY A 336 26.31 8.84 19.99
C GLY A 336 26.81 10.24 19.58
N LEU A 337 26.10 10.96 18.72
CA LEU A 337 26.41 12.36 18.38
C LEU A 337 25.87 13.31 19.45
N SER A 338 26.48 14.47 19.60
CA SER A 338 26.04 15.49 20.55
C SER A 338 24.92 16.38 19.98
N LEU A 339 24.24 17.12 20.86
CA LEU A 339 23.32 18.17 20.43
C LEU A 339 24.06 19.34 19.77
N ASP A 340 25.31 19.60 20.17
CA ASP A 340 26.16 20.62 19.53
C ASP A 340 26.47 20.27 18.08
N ASP A 341 26.74 19.00 17.76
CA ASP A 341 26.91 18.54 16.37
C ASP A 341 25.64 18.79 15.55
N THR A 342 24.47 18.57 16.17
CA THR A 342 23.18 18.82 15.52
C THR A 342 22.95 20.32 15.31
N LYS A 343 23.30 21.16 16.29
CA LYS A 343 23.23 22.61 16.21
C LYS A 343 24.11 23.16 15.09
N GLN A 344 25.36 22.70 15.01
CA GLN A 344 26.30 23.09 13.97
C GLN A 344 25.79 22.70 12.57
N GLU A 345 25.24 21.48 12.42
CA GLU A 345 24.67 21.06 11.14
C GLU A 345 23.42 21.88 10.76
N CYS A 346 22.52 22.15 11.71
CA CYS A 346 21.36 23.01 11.47
C CYS A 346 21.76 24.43 11.09
N GLN A 347 22.79 24.99 11.73
CA GLN A 347 23.35 26.30 11.39
C GLN A 347 23.96 26.30 9.99
N ARG A 348 24.79 25.30 9.67
CA ARG A 348 25.41 25.16 8.35
C ARG A 348 24.37 25.10 7.24
N VAL A 349 23.31 24.32 7.42
CA VAL A 349 22.20 24.24 6.45
C VAL A 349 21.51 25.60 6.31
N ALA A 350 21.25 26.30 7.41
CA ALA A 350 20.64 27.64 7.36
C ALA A 350 21.54 28.65 6.63
N ASP A 351 22.86 28.63 6.89
CA ASP A 351 23.84 29.49 6.23
C ASP A 351 23.90 29.23 4.71
N ASP A 352 23.95 27.96 4.31
CA ASP A 352 24.00 27.57 2.90
C ASP A 352 22.70 27.92 2.17
N GLU A 353 21.53 27.67 2.79
CA GLU A 353 20.23 28.04 2.19
C GLU A 353 20.06 29.56 2.11
N VAL A 354 20.50 30.33 3.10
CA VAL A 354 20.44 31.81 3.07
C VAL A 354 21.37 32.37 2.01
N ARG A 355 22.61 31.88 1.93
CA ARG A 355 23.58 32.30 0.90
C ARG A 355 23.00 32.07 -0.50
N GLY A 356 22.53 30.85 -0.75
CA GLY A 356 21.88 30.50 -2.01
C GLY A 356 20.60 31.29 -2.30
N PHE A 357 19.86 31.71 -1.27
CA PHE A 357 18.70 32.59 -1.43
C PHE A 357 19.11 34.03 -1.78
N MET A 358 20.14 34.58 -1.14
CA MET A 358 20.59 35.96 -1.36
C MET A 358 21.09 36.20 -2.80
N GLU A 359 21.64 35.17 -3.43
CA GLU A 359 22.06 35.16 -4.84
C GLU A 359 20.90 35.15 -5.85
N LEU A 360 19.66 34.91 -5.41
CA LEU A 360 18.51 34.85 -6.31
C LEU A 360 18.10 36.24 -6.81
N GLN A 361 17.76 36.33 -8.09
CA GLN A 361 17.00 37.45 -8.64
C GLN A 361 15.50 37.13 -8.52
N VAL A 362 14.85 37.57 -7.44
CA VAL A 362 13.44 37.25 -7.16
C VAL A 362 12.44 38.05 -8.01
N HIS A 363 12.88 39.17 -8.57
CA HIS A 363 12.20 40.01 -9.57
C HIS A 363 13.28 40.78 -10.34
N PRO A 364 13.11 41.24 -11.59
CA PRO A 364 14.15 41.95 -12.35
C PRO A 364 14.93 43.06 -11.61
N THR A 365 14.32 43.68 -10.60
CA THR A 365 14.89 44.78 -9.80
C THR A 365 15.08 44.46 -8.31
N VAL A 366 14.64 43.28 -7.85
CA VAL A 366 14.70 42.84 -6.44
C VAL A 366 15.49 41.54 -6.36
N THR A 367 16.53 41.54 -5.53
CA THR A 367 17.35 40.36 -5.22
C THR A 367 16.87 39.71 -3.92
N GLY A 368 17.26 38.46 -3.69
CA GLY A 368 17.04 37.77 -2.42
C GLY A 368 17.69 38.52 -1.25
N CYS A 369 18.85 39.14 -1.46
CA CYS A 369 19.50 40.00 -0.47
C CYS A 369 18.59 41.17 -0.02
N LYS A 370 18.00 41.94 -0.96
CA LYS A 370 17.06 43.02 -0.61
C LYS A 370 15.84 42.50 0.13
N MET A 371 15.29 41.37 -0.31
CA MET A 371 14.15 40.75 0.34
C MET A 371 14.49 40.27 1.76
N ALA A 372 15.69 39.73 1.99
CA ALA A 372 16.17 39.34 3.31
C ALA A 372 16.33 40.54 4.26
N GLN A 373 16.86 41.67 3.78
CA GLN A 373 16.95 42.91 4.57
C GLN A 373 15.58 43.41 5.05
N GLU A 374 14.57 43.39 4.18
CA GLU A 374 13.21 43.76 4.58
C GLU A 374 12.59 42.74 5.55
N LEU A 375 12.82 41.45 5.33
CA LEU A 375 12.39 40.41 6.25
C LEU A 375 12.99 40.57 7.64
N LEU A 376 14.27 40.97 7.75
CA LEU A 376 14.91 41.26 9.03
C LEU A 376 14.23 42.42 9.76
N THR A 377 13.89 43.47 9.04
CA THR A 377 13.21 44.65 9.59
C THR A 377 11.80 44.33 10.08
N ALA A 378 11.10 43.40 9.41
CA ALA A 378 9.75 42.98 9.76
C ALA A 378 9.69 41.72 10.64
N TYR A 379 10.81 41.19 11.12
CA TYR A 379 10.83 39.97 11.93
C TYR A 379 10.22 40.23 13.32
N PRO A 380 9.37 39.32 13.87
CA PRO A 380 8.92 38.04 13.33
C PRO A 380 7.62 38.10 12.50
N ALA A 381 7.06 39.29 12.29
CA ALA A 381 5.76 39.50 11.63
C ALA A 381 5.76 39.12 10.13
N GLY A 382 6.92 39.13 9.49
CA GLY A 382 7.08 38.85 8.07
C GLY A 382 6.59 39.99 7.18
N ILE A 383 6.98 39.95 5.90
CA ILE A 383 6.64 41.00 4.93
C ILE A 383 5.47 40.60 4.06
N LEU A 384 4.72 41.58 3.55
CA LEU A 384 3.73 41.35 2.50
C LEU A 384 4.43 40.92 1.20
N ASN A 385 3.66 40.69 0.15
CA ASN A 385 4.20 40.40 -1.18
C ASN A 385 4.67 41.67 -1.94
N VAL A 386 5.17 42.66 -1.20
CA VAL A 386 5.70 43.92 -1.73
C VAL A 386 7.04 44.18 -1.07
N VAL A 387 8.07 44.41 -1.89
CA VAL A 387 9.45 44.67 -1.48
C VAL A 387 9.89 45.97 -2.15
N ASN A 388 10.22 47.00 -1.37
CA ASN A 388 10.55 48.34 -1.87
C ASN A 388 9.50 48.91 -2.86
N GLY A 389 8.22 48.71 -2.56
CA GLY A 389 7.10 49.15 -3.41
C GLY A 389 6.88 48.28 -4.65
N ILE A 390 7.70 47.25 -4.88
CA ILE A 390 7.57 46.32 -6.01
C ILE A 390 6.81 45.09 -5.55
N ARG A 391 5.72 44.76 -6.26
CA ARG A 391 4.94 43.56 -5.98
C ARG A 391 5.70 42.32 -6.45
N ILE A 392 6.01 41.43 -5.51
CA ILE A 392 6.65 40.15 -5.76
C ILE A 392 5.57 39.06 -5.84
N LEU A 393 5.66 38.17 -6.83
CA LEU A 393 4.72 37.06 -6.97
C LEU A 393 5.20 35.86 -6.15
N PRO A 394 4.44 35.40 -5.12
CA PRO A 394 4.87 34.29 -4.28
C PRO A 394 5.18 33.00 -5.04
N ARG A 395 4.48 32.74 -6.14
CA ARG A 395 4.71 31.57 -7.00
C ARG A 395 6.05 31.62 -7.72
N GLU A 396 6.51 32.80 -8.13
CA GLU A 396 7.81 32.97 -8.79
C GLU A 396 8.94 32.73 -7.80
N VAL A 397 8.84 33.33 -6.60
CA VAL A 397 9.81 33.11 -5.52
C VAL A 397 9.86 31.63 -5.12
N ALA A 398 8.70 30.99 -4.96
CA ALA A 398 8.61 29.56 -4.66
C ALA A 398 9.27 28.69 -5.73
N ALA A 399 9.07 29.02 -7.01
CA ALA A 399 9.70 28.29 -8.12
C ALA A 399 11.23 28.45 -8.11
N LEU A 400 11.74 29.66 -7.88
CA LEU A 400 13.18 29.92 -7.77
C LEU A 400 13.81 29.15 -6.60
N ILE A 401 13.20 29.23 -5.41
CA ILE A 401 13.63 28.51 -4.20
C ILE A 401 13.68 27.01 -4.44
N ARG A 402 12.64 26.45 -5.08
CA ARG A 402 12.59 25.01 -5.39
C ARG A 402 13.68 24.62 -6.37
N ASN A 403 13.88 25.40 -7.44
CA ASN A 403 14.86 25.09 -8.49
C ASN A 403 16.31 25.17 -7.99
N LYS A 404 16.57 26.06 -7.03
CA LYS A 404 17.91 26.24 -6.42
C LYS A 404 18.07 25.51 -5.09
N SER A 405 17.02 24.86 -4.61
CA SER A 405 16.97 24.15 -3.33
C SER A 405 17.44 25.00 -2.13
N CYS A 406 17.14 26.29 -2.12
CA CYS A 406 17.52 27.25 -1.07
C CYS A 406 16.28 27.73 -0.28
N HIS A 407 15.84 26.95 0.71
CA HIS A 407 14.55 27.13 1.38
C HIS A 407 14.60 28.08 2.59
N ALA A 408 15.41 29.14 2.49
CA ALA A 408 15.58 30.12 3.56
C ALA A 408 14.35 30.97 3.86
N VAL A 409 13.44 31.11 2.88
CA VAL A 409 12.22 31.91 2.97
C VAL A 409 11.03 31.09 2.49
N TYR A 410 9.84 31.35 3.05
CA TYR A 410 8.60 30.80 2.53
C TYR A 410 7.48 31.84 2.55
N PHE A 411 6.47 31.64 1.71
CA PHE A 411 5.23 32.43 1.76
C PHE A 411 4.13 31.62 2.44
N HIS A 412 3.46 32.22 3.42
CA HIS A 412 2.34 31.64 4.14
C HIS A 412 1.03 32.07 3.46
N PRO A 413 0.25 31.16 2.86
CA PRO A 413 -0.92 31.51 2.05
C PRO A 413 -2.04 32.15 2.88
N ILE A 414 -2.28 31.65 4.10
CA ILE A 414 -3.30 32.19 5.02
C ILE A 414 -2.91 33.60 5.51
N LYS A 415 -1.68 33.77 6.03
CA LYS A 415 -1.20 35.08 6.51
C LYS A 415 -0.86 36.07 5.38
N LYS A 416 -0.80 35.59 4.14
CA LYS A 416 -0.42 36.34 2.93
C LYS A 416 0.90 37.12 3.07
N ARG A 417 1.90 36.47 3.70
CA ARG A 417 3.20 37.07 4.03
C ARG A 417 4.36 36.13 3.78
N PHE A 418 5.52 36.68 3.48
CA PHE A 418 6.80 35.98 3.49
C PHE A 418 7.42 35.99 4.87
N PHE A 419 8.10 34.89 5.21
CA PHE A 419 8.80 34.69 6.47
C PHE A 419 10.14 34.03 6.22
N PHE A 420 11.13 34.30 7.08
CA PHE A 420 12.27 33.39 7.21
C PHE A 420 11.77 32.00 7.59
N ALA A 421 12.45 30.98 7.10
CA ALA A 421 12.12 29.61 7.43
C ALA A 421 12.22 29.40 8.95
N SER A 422 13.35 29.69 9.58
CA SER A 422 13.49 29.60 11.05
C SER A 422 14.29 30.78 11.61
N LYS A 423 14.40 30.83 12.95
CA LYS A 423 15.29 31.75 13.66
C LYS A 423 16.75 31.62 13.18
N LEU A 424 17.24 30.38 12.97
CA LEU A 424 18.58 30.15 12.41
C LEU A 424 18.78 30.79 11.03
N HIS A 425 17.76 30.75 10.15
CA HIS A 425 17.85 31.41 8.84
C HIS A 425 17.85 32.94 8.97
N LYS A 426 17.14 33.48 9.96
CA LYS A 426 17.19 34.90 10.29
C LYS A 426 18.60 35.30 10.77
N GLU A 427 19.18 34.54 11.69
CA GLU A 427 20.52 34.79 12.24
C GLU A 427 21.61 34.64 11.16
N ALA A 428 21.51 33.62 10.31
CA ALA A 428 22.35 33.45 9.14
C ALA A 428 22.26 34.66 8.18
N ALA A 429 21.06 35.19 7.95
CA ALA A 429 20.88 36.38 7.11
C ALA A 429 21.51 37.63 7.73
N GLU A 430 21.42 37.82 9.05
CA GLU A 430 22.12 38.91 9.74
C GLU A 430 23.63 38.81 9.59
N ALA A 431 24.19 37.61 9.80
CA ALA A 431 25.63 37.38 9.69
C ALA A 431 26.18 37.64 8.29
N GLN A 432 25.46 37.19 7.25
CA GLN A 432 25.82 37.41 5.84
C GLN A 432 25.72 38.90 5.46
N LEU A 433 24.71 39.63 5.96
CA LEU A 433 24.54 41.05 5.65
C LEU A 433 25.49 41.97 6.43
N ALA A 434 25.98 41.54 7.58
CA ALA A 434 26.98 42.25 8.36
C ALA A 434 28.39 42.15 7.76
N ASN A 435 28.67 41.10 6.99
CA ASN A 435 29.93 40.84 6.30
C ASN A 435 29.71 40.67 4.78
N PRO A 436 29.28 41.74 4.08
CA PRO A 436 28.78 41.67 2.71
C PRO A 436 29.83 41.29 1.66
#